data_AF-A0A2H9N096-F1
#
_entry.id   AF-A0A2H9N096-F1
#
_cell.length_a   1.000
_cell.length_b   1.000
_cell.length_c   1.000
_cell.angle_alpha   90.00
_cell.angle_beta   90.00
_cell.angle_gamma   90.00
#
_symmetry.space_group_name_H-M   'P 1'
#
loop_
_entity.id
_entity.type
_entity.pdbx_description
1 polymer ?
#
loop_
_entity_poly.entity_id
_entity_poly.type
_entity_poly.pdbx_seq_one_letter_code
_entity_poly.pdbx_strand_id
1 'polypeptide(L)'
;MHNPLEVKSMDFNDSLKLSDGRCNGVFVNPNISHIYEIKSNFNLKLSGDHTVFKIDGLDILEVPARTLKEGDYISYARKIDIEGQVQKTPEIKIATLVKVPEKTAEKIKKELSSRGIKRETAAEKINIKPRQLRRVLNQCYPTHIEKIQKLVNTFGLDKKILDEIETTETGKYKLIKIPRTLTPELSQLFGYILGDGNFYRYSIRMRDQRKEILQHCKALFKELFNIDVRITKIKDKNCYNLSINNKFVSEFFKKLKEQTFKFISKSRKDCVAAFIKGFADAEGYVTKNGRITISQKDEKILKFIQLLLLRFEIVSVISEINDCHKLQIHGTNISIFQKHIGLTATDKAEKLRKWASYYKYRKEIIPIDRKMLWKLLKKIGVYPSHMMQSRPDSSKYATRRELKRVIGKLKEKELNIERKEYEEALKNLEKLANSDIGWQKIKKINVLKNNYPLYDISVPEFKNFIANGCLVHNSTYRVYLRKSSGEKRIAKIMDSPDLPPGECVFRVLTEGIRD
;
A
#
# COMPACT_ATOMS: atom_id res chain seq x y z
N MET A 1 -23.78 4.10 -9.12
CA MET A 1 -22.39 3.64 -9.33
C MET A 1 -22.23 2.29 -8.65
N HIS A 2 -22.24 1.19 -9.41
CA HIS A 2 -21.77 -0.11 -8.90
C HIS A 2 -20.24 -0.07 -8.94
N ASN A 3 -19.61 0.11 -7.79
CA ASN A 3 -18.16 -0.01 -7.67
C ASN A 3 -17.82 -1.49 -7.44
N PRO A 4 -17.30 -2.25 -8.42
CA PRO A 4 -17.10 -3.70 -8.29
C PRO A 4 -15.90 -4.09 -7.43
N LEU A 5 -15.29 -3.14 -6.71
CA LEU A 5 -14.05 -3.37 -5.99
C LEU A 5 -14.31 -4.05 -4.65
N GLU A 6 -13.60 -5.14 -4.42
CA GLU A 6 -13.57 -5.82 -3.12
C GLU A 6 -12.82 -4.97 -2.09
N VAL A 7 -13.32 -4.97 -0.87
CA VAL A 7 -12.68 -4.38 0.30
C VAL A 7 -12.53 -5.42 1.39
N LYS A 8 -11.45 -5.33 2.15
CA LYS A 8 -11.21 -6.25 3.27
C LYS A 8 -12.17 -5.90 4.41
N SER A 9 -12.88 -6.92 4.86
CA SER A 9 -13.94 -6.84 5.87
C SER A 9 -13.76 -7.96 6.89
N MET A 10 -14.30 -7.79 8.09
CA MET A 10 -14.22 -8.78 9.16
C MET A 10 -15.51 -9.58 9.26
N ASP A 11 -15.41 -10.90 9.34
CA ASP A 11 -16.56 -11.76 9.65
C ASP A 11 -16.75 -11.86 11.18
N PHE A 12 -17.72 -11.13 11.71
CA PHE A 12 -18.10 -11.16 13.13
C PHE A 12 -18.97 -12.37 13.51
N ASN A 13 -19.63 -13.01 12.54
CA ASN A 13 -20.55 -14.11 12.79
C ASN A 13 -19.80 -15.44 12.96
N ASP A 14 -18.74 -15.65 12.19
CA ASP A 14 -17.94 -16.88 12.24
C ASP A 14 -16.65 -16.71 13.07
N SER A 15 -15.51 -16.48 12.43
CA SER A 15 -14.17 -16.75 12.98
C SER A 15 -13.35 -15.50 13.34
N LEU A 16 -13.91 -14.29 13.22
CA LEU A 16 -13.18 -13.02 13.32
C LEU A 16 -11.95 -13.01 12.39
N LYS A 17 -12.17 -13.51 11.18
CA LYS A 17 -11.20 -13.54 10.08
C LYS A 17 -11.52 -12.49 9.05
N LEU A 18 -10.47 -12.00 8.40
CA LEU A 18 -10.65 -11.10 7.28
C LEU A 18 -11.10 -11.85 6.03
N SER A 19 -12.11 -11.32 5.40
CA SER A 19 -12.72 -11.81 4.16
C SER A 19 -12.79 -10.69 3.13
N ASP A 20 -12.97 -11.06 1.87
CA ASP A 20 -13.19 -10.10 0.78
C ASP A 20 -14.68 -9.78 0.69
N GLY A 21 -15.04 -8.54 1.02
CA GLY A 21 -16.40 -8.02 0.96
C GLY A 21 -16.63 -7.19 -0.30
N ARG A 22 -17.73 -7.43 -1.00
CA ARG A 22 -18.06 -6.68 -2.21
C ARG A 22 -18.59 -5.29 -1.87
N CYS A 23 -17.92 -4.25 -2.35
CA CYS A 23 -18.46 -2.89 -2.33
C CYS A 23 -19.70 -2.81 -3.23
N ASN A 24 -20.80 -2.28 -2.68
CA ASN A 24 -22.03 -2.07 -3.45
C ASN A 24 -22.28 -0.60 -3.80
N GLY A 25 -21.64 0.32 -3.06
CA GLY A 25 -21.78 1.75 -3.27
C GLY A 25 -20.77 2.55 -2.48
N VAL A 26 -20.48 3.75 -2.97
CA VAL A 26 -19.70 4.78 -2.29
C VAL A 26 -20.62 5.97 -2.07
N PHE A 27 -20.66 6.47 -0.85
CA PHE A 27 -21.53 7.57 -0.42
C PHE A 27 -20.67 8.76 -0.01
N VAL A 28 -21.19 9.96 -0.26
CA VAL A 28 -20.50 11.21 0.03
C VAL A 28 -21.44 12.09 0.83
N ASN A 29 -21.00 12.51 2.01
CA ASN A 29 -21.74 13.45 2.85
C ASN A 29 -20.94 14.76 3.01
N PRO A 30 -21.36 15.85 2.35
CA PRO A 30 -20.70 17.15 2.47
C PRO A 30 -21.14 17.95 3.72
N ASN A 31 -22.19 17.52 4.43
CA ASN A 31 -22.89 18.33 5.43
C ASN A 31 -22.48 18.04 6.88
N ILE A 32 -21.32 17.40 7.10
CA ILE A 32 -20.81 17.11 8.44
C ILE A 32 -19.92 18.26 8.90
N SER A 33 -20.37 19.01 9.91
CA SER A 33 -19.69 20.21 10.42
C SER A 33 -18.47 19.91 11.32
N HIS A 34 -18.45 18.75 11.97
CA HIS A 34 -17.40 18.34 12.90
C HIS A 34 -16.96 16.90 12.67
N ILE A 35 -15.66 16.65 12.81
CA ILE A 35 -15.05 15.31 12.75
C ILE A 35 -14.33 14.99 14.06
N TYR A 36 -14.30 13.71 14.39
CA TYR A 36 -13.54 13.15 15.49
C TYR A 36 -12.25 12.58 14.93
N GLU A 37 -11.12 13.17 15.34
CA GLU A 37 -9.79 12.64 15.08
C GLU A 37 -9.34 11.79 16.26
N ILE A 38 -9.37 10.48 16.06
CA ILE A 38 -8.90 9.48 17.02
C ILE A 38 -7.42 9.22 16.78
N LYS A 39 -6.57 9.59 17.74
CA LYS A 39 -5.13 9.33 17.72
C LYS A 39 -4.83 8.01 18.42
N SER A 40 -4.30 7.05 17.68
CA SER A 40 -3.88 5.74 18.21
C SER A 40 -2.59 5.25 17.52
N ASN A 41 -2.49 3.99 17.12
CA ASN A 41 -1.38 3.53 16.28
C ASN A 41 -1.71 3.82 14.81
N PHE A 42 -2.95 3.51 14.43
CA PHE A 42 -3.60 3.95 13.22
C PHE A 42 -4.52 5.12 13.57
N ASN A 43 -4.30 6.27 12.94
CA ASN A 43 -5.13 7.45 13.19
C ASN A 43 -6.39 7.38 12.31
N LEU A 44 -7.53 7.70 12.90
CA LEU A 44 -8.83 7.66 12.21
C LEU A 44 -9.52 9.02 12.32
N LYS A 45 -10.11 9.48 11.22
CA LYS A 45 -10.94 10.69 11.16
C LYS A 45 -12.30 10.29 10.62
N LEU A 46 -13.36 10.55 11.37
CA LEU A 46 -14.73 10.13 11.05
C LEU A 46 -15.75 11.13 11.62
N SER A 47 -17.01 11.03 11.21
CA SER A 47 -18.10 11.77 11.85
C SER A 47 -18.38 11.22 13.26
N GLY A 48 -19.07 12.01 14.09
CA GLY A 48 -19.42 11.58 15.45
C GLY A 48 -20.32 10.35 15.51
N ASP A 49 -21.20 10.20 14.53
CA ASP A 49 -22.18 9.10 14.48
C ASP A 49 -21.63 7.83 13.83
N HIS A 50 -20.47 7.91 13.17
CA HIS A 50 -19.90 6.76 12.46
C HIS A 50 -19.42 5.72 13.49
N THR A 51 -19.85 4.48 13.29
CA THR A 51 -19.69 3.39 14.25
C THR A 51 -18.35 2.67 14.08
N VAL A 52 -17.69 2.39 15.20
CA VAL A 52 -16.46 1.59 15.28
C VAL A 52 -16.63 0.47 16.29
N PHE A 53 -15.71 -0.50 16.28
CA PHE A 53 -15.77 -1.63 17.20
C PHE A 53 -14.83 -1.42 18.39
N LYS A 54 -15.38 -1.52 19.59
CA LYS A 54 -14.69 -1.48 20.88
C LYS A 54 -14.81 -2.85 21.55
N ILE A 55 -13.81 -3.26 22.33
CA ILE A 55 -13.93 -4.45 23.18
C ILE A 55 -14.32 -4.06 24.60
N ASP A 56 -15.26 -4.81 25.17
CA ASP A 56 -15.62 -4.74 26.59
C ASP A 56 -15.79 -6.16 27.15
N GLY A 57 -14.97 -6.53 28.13
CA GLY A 57 -14.92 -7.91 28.61
C GLY A 57 -14.54 -8.90 27.48
N LEU A 58 -15.47 -9.81 27.15
CA LEU A 58 -15.35 -10.76 26.04
C LEU A 58 -16.13 -10.34 24.79
N ASP A 59 -16.89 -9.25 24.88
CA ASP A 59 -17.80 -8.81 23.84
C ASP A 59 -17.16 -7.73 22.97
N ILE A 60 -17.57 -7.71 21.71
CA ILE A 60 -17.21 -6.65 20.77
C ILE A 60 -18.45 -5.78 20.60
N LEU A 61 -18.35 -4.53 21.03
CA LEU A 61 -19.42 -3.55 20.99
C LEU A 61 -19.26 -2.64 19.77
N GLU A 62 -20.37 -2.39 19.11
CA GLU A 62 -20.51 -1.37 18.08
C GLU A 62 -20.87 -0.03 18.74
N VAL A 63 -19.97 0.95 18.63
CA VAL A 63 -20.12 2.23 19.32
C VAL A 63 -19.89 3.42 18.36
N PRO A 64 -20.71 4.47 18.42
CA PRO A 64 -20.46 5.71 17.68
C PRO A 64 -19.15 6.38 18.12
N ALA A 65 -18.47 7.06 17.19
CA ALA A 65 -17.22 7.77 17.49
C ALA A 65 -17.34 8.76 18.67
N ARG A 66 -18.48 9.45 18.76
CA ARG A 66 -18.75 10.47 19.79
C ARG A 66 -18.79 9.92 21.22
N THR A 67 -19.00 8.62 21.41
CA THR A 67 -19.08 8.00 22.74
C THR A 67 -17.74 7.46 23.23
N LEU A 68 -16.71 7.43 22.35
CA LEU A 68 -15.39 6.93 22.69
C LEU A 68 -14.68 7.85 23.70
N LYS A 69 -13.86 7.25 24.55
CA LYS A 69 -13.04 7.97 25.54
C LYS A 69 -11.57 7.65 25.38
N GLU A 70 -10.72 8.57 25.83
CA GLU A 70 -9.28 8.28 25.91
C GLU A 70 -9.03 7.07 26.82
N GLY A 71 -8.17 6.18 26.36
CA GLY A 71 -7.89 4.91 27.04
C GLY A 71 -8.78 3.74 26.63
N ASP A 72 -9.88 3.98 25.91
CA ASP A 72 -10.64 2.91 25.27
C ASP A 72 -9.78 2.16 24.24
N TYR A 73 -10.16 0.91 23.95
CA TYR A 73 -9.50 0.09 22.95
C TYR A 73 -10.43 -0.15 21.78
N ILE A 74 -10.03 0.33 20.61
CA ILE A 74 -10.75 0.12 19.35
C ILE A 74 -10.03 -0.91 18.49
N SER A 75 -10.77 -1.50 17.58
CA SER A 75 -10.27 -2.53 16.69
C SER A 75 -9.40 -1.99 15.56
N TYR A 76 -8.49 -2.84 15.09
CA TYR A 76 -7.73 -2.64 13.85
C TYR A 76 -7.46 -3.99 13.18
N ALA A 77 -7.11 -3.97 11.91
CA ALA A 77 -6.70 -5.16 11.18
C ALA A 77 -5.26 -5.54 11.55
N ARG A 78 -5.09 -6.66 12.25
CA ARG A 78 -3.77 -7.15 12.70
C ARG A 78 -2.92 -7.67 11.55
N LYS A 79 -3.58 -8.29 10.57
CA LYS A 79 -3.01 -8.82 9.34
C LYS A 79 -3.93 -8.40 8.21
N ILE A 80 -3.39 -8.08 7.03
CA ILE A 80 -4.20 -7.94 5.80
C ILE A 80 -3.67 -8.95 4.79
N ASP A 81 -4.37 -10.07 4.60
CA ASP A 81 -3.88 -11.11 3.70
C ASP A 81 -4.18 -10.78 2.24
N ILE A 82 -3.17 -10.24 1.58
CA ILE A 82 -3.15 -9.98 0.15
C ILE A 82 -1.87 -10.61 -0.36
N GLU A 83 -1.98 -11.63 -1.21
CA GLU A 83 -0.80 -12.21 -1.86
C GLU A 83 -0.28 -11.28 -2.95
N GLY A 84 -1.19 -10.64 -3.68
CA GLY A 84 -0.88 -9.77 -4.81
C GLY A 84 -0.54 -10.56 -6.08
N GLN A 85 -0.26 -9.84 -7.16
CA GLN A 85 -0.01 -10.43 -8.47
C GLN A 85 1.14 -9.71 -9.19
N VAL A 86 1.66 -10.33 -10.25
CA VAL A 86 2.69 -9.72 -11.10
C VAL A 86 2.14 -8.46 -11.75
N GLN A 87 2.84 -7.34 -11.60
CA GLN A 87 2.46 -6.07 -12.23
C GLN A 87 3.28 -5.86 -13.49
N LYS A 88 2.60 -5.53 -14.61
CA LYS A 88 3.27 -5.02 -15.81
C LYS A 88 3.74 -3.59 -15.56
N THR A 89 4.96 -3.28 -15.94
CA THR A 89 5.52 -1.93 -15.79
C THR A 89 5.03 -1.00 -16.91
N PRO A 90 5.16 0.33 -16.75
CA PRO A 90 4.82 1.29 -17.80
C PRO A 90 5.64 1.05 -19.06
N GLU A 91 4.95 1.03 -20.20
CA GLU A 91 5.63 0.98 -21.50
C GLU A 91 6.35 2.30 -21.79
N ILE A 92 7.60 2.18 -22.21
CA ILE A 92 8.44 3.29 -22.64
C ILE A 92 8.84 3.02 -24.08
N LYS A 93 8.41 3.89 -24.98
CA LYS A 93 8.84 3.85 -26.38
C LYS A 93 10.29 4.31 -26.43
N ILE A 94 11.20 3.35 -26.56
CA ILE A 94 12.62 3.62 -26.75
C ILE A 94 12.81 4.07 -28.19
N ALA A 95 13.42 5.23 -28.38
CA ALA A 95 13.74 5.68 -29.72
C ALA A 95 14.91 4.86 -30.27
N THR A 96 14.65 4.02 -31.27
CA THR A 96 15.68 3.21 -31.94
C THR A 96 16.46 4.08 -32.92
N LEU A 97 17.79 4.06 -32.80
CA LEU A 97 18.68 4.65 -33.80
C LEU A 97 19.09 3.60 -34.83
N VAL A 98 19.11 4.03 -36.08
CA VAL A 98 19.50 3.23 -37.22
C VAL A 98 20.51 3.99 -38.08
N LYS A 99 21.33 3.23 -38.80
CA LYS A 99 22.14 3.68 -39.91
C LYS A 99 21.56 3.09 -41.19
N VAL A 100 21.70 3.85 -42.27
CA VAL A 100 21.34 3.39 -43.60
C VAL A 100 22.65 3.03 -44.30
N PRO A 101 22.91 1.73 -44.56
CA PRO A 101 24.09 1.31 -45.30
C PRO A 101 24.16 2.00 -46.66
N GLU A 102 25.36 2.17 -47.18
CA GLU A 102 25.60 2.93 -48.41
C GLU A 102 24.79 2.38 -49.60
N LYS A 103 24.77 1.06 -49.78
CA LYS A 103 23.97 0.38 -50.83
C LYS A 103 22.49 0.73 -50.73
N THR A 104 21.92 0.70 -49.53
CA THR A 104 20.50 1.03 -49.29
C THR A 104 20.24 2.52 -49.47
N ALA A 105 21.19 3.38 -49.06
CA ALA A 105 21.09 4.82 -49.25
C ALA A 105 21.13 5.22 -50.73
N GLU A 106 21.89 4.50 -51.57
CA GLU A 106 21.87 4.68 -53.02
C GLU A 106 20.52 4.30 -53.64
N LYS A 107 19.92 3.18 -53.21
CA LYS A 107 18.56 2.80 -53.65
C LYS A 107 17.54 3.91 -53.32
N ILE A 108 17.56 4.42 -52.08
CA ILE A 108 16.71 5.54 -51.66
C ILE A 108 16.94 6.77 -52.56
N LYS A 109 18.20 7.13 -52.82
CA LYS A 109 18.54 8.28 -53.69
C LYS A 109 18.04 8.08 -55.12
N LYS A 110 18.17 6.88 -55.68
CA LYS A 110 17.67 6.52 -57.02
C LYS A 110 16.16 6.62 -57.11
N GLU A 111 15.43 6.05 -56.14
CA GLU A 111 13.96 6.10 -56.13
C GLU A 111 13.40 7.51 -55.93
N LEU A 112 14.03 8.32 -55.09
CA LEU A 112 13.62 9.72 -54.93
C LEU A 112 13.86 10.51 -56.23
N SER A 113 14.99 10.25 -56.90
CA SER A 113 15.36 10.94 -58.14
C SER A 113 14.47 10.54 -59.32
N SER A 114 14.13 9.25 -59.46
CA SER A 114 13.22 8.77 -60.51
C SER A 114 11.80 9.34 -60.38
N ARG A 115 11.41 9.76 -59.18
CA ARG A 115 10.13 10.43 -58.88
C ARG A 115 10.23 11.95 -58.91
N GLY A 116 11.38 12.53 -59.30
CA GLY A 116 11.60 13.98 -59.36
C GLY A 116 11.63 14.68 -57.99
N ILE A 117 11.80 13.93 -56.89
CA ILE A 117 11.75 14.47 -55.54
C ILE A 117 13.14 15.00 -55.15
N LYS A 118 13.24 16.32 -54.97
CA LYS A 118 14.44 16.96 -54.42
C LYS A 118 14.59 16.63 -52.94
N ARG A 119 15.84 16.54 -52.46
CA ARG A 119 16.15 16.21 -51.07
C ARG A 119 15.57 17.22 -50.07
N GLU A 120 15.53 18.49 -50.43
CA GLU A 120 14.98 19.58 -49.63
C GLU A 120 13.49 19.34 -49.37
N THR A 121 12.74 19.05 -50.44
CA THR A 121 11.33 18.66 -50.38
C THR A 121 11.13 17.38 -49.57
N ALA A 122 12.01 16.39 -49.74
CA ALA A 122 11.96 15.15 -48.95
C ALA A 122 12.15 15.41 -47.45
N ALA A 123 13.14 16.23 -47.09
CA ALA A 123 13.47 16.57 -45.72
C ALA A 123 12.35 17.36 -45.03
N GLU A 124 11.74 18.32 -45.71
CA GLU A 124 10.60 19.10 -45.21
C GLU A 124 9.39 18.22 -44.91
N LYS A 125 8.97 17.35 -45.85
CA LYS A 125 7.81 16.47 -45.65
C LYS A 125 7.98 15.48 -44.50
N ILE A 126 9.20 15.03 -44.23
CA ILE A 126 9.48 14.14 -43.08
C ILE A 126 9.84 14.90 -41.79
N ASN A 127 9.81 16.24 -41.82
CA ASN A 127 10.11 17.13 -40.71
C ASN A 127 11.51 16.86 -40.11
N ILE A 128 12.54 16.94 -40.96
CA ILE A 128 13.96 16.99 -40.56
C ILE A 128 14.70 18.06 -41.37
N LYS A 129 15.84 18.54 -40.86
CA LYS A 129 16.67 19.50 -41.61
C LYS A 129 17.28 18.84 -42.87
N PRO A 130 17.35 19.51 -44.03
CA PRO A 130 17.98 18.95 -45.24
C PRO A 130 19.42 18.47 -45.01
N ARG A 131 20.18 19.20 -44.19
CA ARG A 131 21.53 18.81 -43.76
C ARG A 131 21.54 17.47 -43.01
N GLN A 132 20.55 17.21 -42.16
CA GLN A 132 20.45 15.93 -41.46
C GLN A 132 20.19 14.78 -42.44
N LEU A 133 19.24 14.95 -43.37
CA LEU A 133 18.95 13.93 -44.39
C LEU A 133 20.17 13.62 -45.25
N ARG A 134 20.93 14.65 -45.66
CA ARG A 134 22.20 14.47 -46.37
C ARG A 134 23.17 13.61 -45.58
N ARG A 135 23.36 13.88 -44.29
CA ARG A 135 24.30 13.12 -43.46
C ARG A 135 23.86 11.67 -43.28
N VAL A 136 22.56 11.42 -43.13
CA VAL A 136 22.01 10.07 -43.04
C VAL A 136 22.33 9.27 -44.32
N LEU A 137 22.01 9.83 -45.49
CA LEU A 137 22.14 9.12 -46.77
C LEU A 137 23.56 9.11 -47.37
N ASN A 138 24.43 10.04 -47.00
CA ASN A 138 25.77 10.16 -47.58
C ASN A 138 26.91 9.89 -46.60
N GLN A 139 26.66 9.91 -45.29
CA GLN A 139 27.69 9.75 -44.26
C GLN A 139 27.36 8.64 -43.26
N CYS A 140 26.35 7.81 -43.56
CA CYS A 140 25.88 6.77 -42.65
C CYS A 140 25.61 7.31 -41.23
N TYR A 141 25.09 8.54 -41.15
CA TYR A 141 24.89 9.21 -39.87
C TYR A 141 23.69 8.62 -39.13
N PRO A 142 23.81 8.28 -37.83
CA PRO A 142 22.71 7.73 -37.05
C PRO A 142 21.48 8.63 -37.03
N THR A 143 20.30 8.05 -37.22
CA THR A 143 19.02 8.75 -37.12
C THR A 143 17.94 7.87 -36.49
N HIS A 144 16.84 8.45 -36.06
CA HIS A 144 15.71 7.69 -35.53
C HIS A 144 15.04 6.87 -36.63
N ILE A 145 14.70 5.62 -36.33
CA ILE A 145 14.02 4.71 -37.27
C ILE A 145 12.70 5.31 -37.80
N GLU A 146 11.96 6.02 -36.95
CA GLU A 146 10.71 6.71 -37.33
C GLU A 146 10.90 7.69 -38.48
N LYS A 147 12.08 8.31 -38.62
CA LYS A 147 12.37 9.24 -39.71
C LYS A 147 12.58 8.50 -41.03
N ILE A 148 13.19 7.32 -41.00
CA ILE A 148 13.35 6.46 -42.19
C ILE A 148 12.00 5.84 -42.56
N GLN A 149 11.24 5.33 -41.59
CA GLN A 149 9.88 4.84 -41.83
C GLN A 149 8.98 5.92 -42.42
N LYS A 150 9.06 7.16 -41.92
CA LYS A 150 8.32 8.28 -42.49
C LYS A 150 8.77 8.60 -43.91
N LEU A 151 10.07 8.50 -44.22
CA LEU A 151 10.58 8.67 -45.60
C LEU A 151 10.01 7.60 -46.54
N VAL A 152 10.08 6.33 -46.14
CA VAL A 152 9.56 5.19 -46.93
C VAL A 152 8.05 5.34 -47.15
N ASN A 153 7.28 5.61 -46.09
CA ASN A 153 5.83 5.68 -46.17
C ASN A 153 5.34 6.93 -46.91
N THR A 154 5.96 8.09 -46.70
CA THR A 154 5.50 9.36 -47.32
C THR A 154 5.72 9.37 -48.83
N PHE A 155 6.78 8.71 -49.29
CA PHE A 155 7.14 8.68 -50.71
C PHE A 155 6.86 7.34 -51.39
N GLY A 156 6.29 6.37 -50.68
CA GLY A 156 5.95 5.05 -51.20
C GLY A 156 7.18 4.31 -51.76
N LEU A 157 8.29 4.35 -51.01
CA LEU A 157 9.53 3.64 -51.36
C LEU A 157 9.41 2.14 -51.09
N ASP A 158 10.32 1.33 -51.64
CA ASP A 158 10.34 -0.12 -51.37
C ASP A 158 10.45 -0.40 -49.85
N LYS A 159 9.51 -1.19 -49.31
CA LYS A 159 9.49 -1.54 -47.89
C LYS A 159 10.71 -2.37 -47.48
N LYS A 160 11.35 -3.09 -48.42
CA LYS A 160 12.60 -3.84 -48.16
C LYS A 160 13.73 -2.95 -47.64
N ILE A 161 13.68 -1.64 -47.89
CA ILE A 161 14.62 -0.66 -47.30
C ILE A 161 14.63 -0.76 -45.77
N LEU A 162 13.50 -1.06 -45.12
CA LEU A 162 13.40 -1.19 -43.67
C LEU A 162 14.01 -2.48 -43.13
N ASP A 163 14.23 -3.48 -43.98
CA ASP A 163 14.92 -4.73 -43.61
C ASP A 163 16.44 -4.60 -43.77
N GLU A 164 16.90 -3.64 -44.58
CA GLU A 164 18.33 -3.41 -44.88
C GLU A 164 18.98 -2.35 -43.95
N ILE A 165 18.23 -1.68 -43.08
CA ILE A 165 18.79 -0.70 -42.14
C ILE A 165 19.41 -1.39 -40.92
N GLU A 166 20.52 -0.83 -40.43
CA GLU A 166 21.26 -1.40 -39.31
C GLU A 166 20.98 -0.62 -38.02
N THR A 167 20.55 -1.30 -36.95
CA THR A 167 20.44 -0.67 -35.63
C THR A 167 21.81 -0.27 -35.12
N THR A 168 21.93 0.93 -34.54
CA THR A 168 23.22 1.44 -34.05
C THR A 168 23.10 2.06 -32.67
N GLU A 169 24.21 2.05 -31.93
CA GLU A 169 24.35 2.77 -30.66
C GLU A 169 25.18 4.04 -30.84
N THR A 170 24.95 5.01 -29.96
CA THR A 170 25.85 6.16 -29.81
C THR A 170 26.15 6.37 -28.32
N GLY A 171 27.17 7.16 -27.99
CA GLY A 171 27.44 7.51 -26.59
C GLY A 171 26.23 8.12 -25.85
N LYS A 172 25.27 8.71 -26.58
CA LYS A 172 24.01 9.26 -26.04
C LYS A 172 22.83 8.26 -26.06
N TYR A 173 22.90 7.20 -26.85
CA TYR A 173 21.83 6.21 -27.05
C TYR A 173 22.43 4.80 -27.04
N LYS A 174 22.57 4.23 -25.84
CA LYS A 174 22.94 2.82 -25.63
C LYS A 174 21.69 1.94 -25.69
N LEU A 175 21.80 0.67 -26.08
CA LEU A 175 20.71 -0.30 -25.96
C LEU A 175 20.39 -0.51 -24.49
N ILE A 176 19.32 0.14 -24.05
CA ILE A 176 18.76 -0.04 -22.71
C ILE A 176 17.76 -1.17 -22.72
N LYS A 177 17.68 -1.89 -21.61
CA LYS A 177 16.56 -2.77 -21.31
C LYS A 177 15.54 -1.97 -20.51
N ILE A 178 14.25 -2.15 -20.80
CA ILE A 178 13.17 -1.66 -19.93
C ILE A 178 12.49 -2.90 -19.37
N PRO A 179 12.56 -3.13 -18.04
CA PRO A 179 11.86 -4.23 -17.42
C PRO A 179 10.37 -4.16 -17.75
N ARG A 180 9.76 -5.30 -18.10
CA ARG A 180 8.32 -5.40 -18.47
C ARG A 180 7.42 -5.71 -17.28
N THR A 181 8.00 -6.15 -16.17
CA THR A 181 7.29 -6.54 -14.95
C THR A 181 8.01 -6.00 -13.73
N LEU A 182 7.26 -5.76 -12.66
CA LEU A 182 7.81 -5.32 -11.39
C LEU A 182 8.35 -6.53 -10.62
N THR A 183 9.68 -6.71 -10.62
CA THR A 183 10.38 -7.75 -9.85
C THR A 183 10.78 -7.24 -8.46
N PRO A 184 11.21 -8.10 -7.51
CA PRO A 184 11.75 -7.66 -6.23
C PRO A 184 12.93 -6.69 -6.38
N GLU A 185 13.85 -6.96 -7.31
CA GLU A 185 15.03 -6.13 -7.59
C GLU A 185 14.62 -4.74 -8.06
N LEU A 186 13.69 -4.67 -9.02
CA LEU A 186 13.16 -3.40 -9.51
C LEU A 186 12.36 -2.67 -8.42
N SER A 187 11.62 -3.40 -7.59
CA SER A 187 10.85 -2.82 -6.48
C SER A 187 11.76 -2.22 -5.43
N GLN A 188 12.87 -2.89 -5.10
CA GLN A 188 13.87 -2.35 -4.19
C GLN A 188 14.52 -1.09 -4.76
N LEU A 189 14.94 -1.13 -6.03
CA LEU A 189 15.49 0.04 -6.72
C LEU A 189 14.51 1.21 -6.74
N PHE A 190 13.21 0.94 -6.95
CA PHE A 190 12.17 1.94 -6.91
C PHE A 190 11.99 2.54 -5.50
N GLY A 191 12.05 1.71 -4.44
CA GLY A 191 12.04 2.17 -3.05
C GLY A 191 13.18 3.16 -2.77
N TYR A 192 14.41 2.85 -3.21
CA TYR A 192 15.54 3.78 -3.07
C TYR A 192 15.34 5.09 -3.83
N ILE A 193 14.83 5.03 -5.07
CA ILE A 193 14.59 6.22 -5.89
C ILE A 193 13.46 7.08 -5.31
N LEU A 194 12.46 6.47 -4.67
CA LEU A 194 11.37 7.22 -4.07
C LEU A 194 11.82 7.98 -2.81
N GLY A 195 12.77 7.42 -2.04
CA GLY A 195 13.41 8.10 -0.90
C GLY A 195 14.47 9.12 -1.35
N ASP A 196 15.64 8.64 -1.76
CA ASP A 196 16.82 9.50 -2.02
C ASP A 196 16.92 10.04 -3.47
N GLY A 197 15.99 9.66 -4.35
CA GLY A 197 16.05 9.97 -5.78
C GLY A 197 15.53 11.36 -6.12
N ASN A 198 16.39 12.16 -6.75
CA ASN A 198 16.07 13.46 -7.31
C ASN A 198 15.91 13.38 -8.83
N PHE A 199 14.73 13.71 -9.33
CA PHE A 199 14.41 13.69 -10.75
C PHE A 199 14.73 15.04 -11.41
N TYR A 200 15.50 14.99 -12.49
CA TYR A 200 15.75 16.12 -13.40
C TYR A 200 15.05 15.86 -14.74
N ARG A 201 15.22 16.76 -15.73
CA ARG A 201 14.58 16.62 -17.04
C ARG A 201 14.86 15.26 -17.71
N TYR A 202 16.13 14.83 -17.72
CA TYR A 202 16.59 13.59 -18.39
C TYR A 202 17.47 12.71 -17.51
N SER A 203 17.51 12.96 -16.20
CA SER A 203 18.36 12.20 -15.30
C SER A 203 17.72 11.99 -13.93
N ILE A 204 18.24 10.99 -13.23
CA ILE A 204 17.95 10.71 -11.82
C ILE A 204 19.28 10.81 -11.09
N ARG A 205 19.30 11.46 -9.93
CA ARG A 205 20.46 11.47 -9.04
C ARG A 205 20.07 10.96 -7.67
N MET A 206 20.89 10.09 -7.11
CA MET A 206 20.73 9.56 -5.76
C MET A 206 21.98 9.91 -4.96
N ARG A 207 21.79 10.26 -3.69
CA ARG A 207 22.90 10.59 -2.79
C ARG A 207 22.78 9.75 -1.53
N ASP A 208 23.90 9.20 -1.09
CA ASP A 208 23.98 8.46 0.17
C ASP A 208 25.37 8.66 0.78
N GLN A 209 25.46 8.63 2.10
CA GLN A 209 26.73 8.61 2.83
C GLN A 209 27.45 7.26 2.65
N ARG A 210 26.68 6.19 2.43
CA ARG A 210 27.12 4.80 2.31
C ARG A 210 27.40 4.46 0.86
N LYS A 211 28.67 4.26 0.51
CA LYS A 211 29.08 3.91 -0.86
C LYS A 211 28.53 2.54 -1.28
N GLU A 212 28.40 1.61 -0.34
CA GLU A 212 27.89 0.26 -0.54
C GLU A 212 26.43 0.25 -1.02
N ILE A 213 25.58 1.18 -0.54
CA ILE A 213 24.20 1.32 -1.02
C ILE A 213 24.18 1.78 -2.49
N LEU A 214 25.02 2.73 -2.84
CA LEU A 214 25.12 3.18 -4.24
C LEU A 214 25.74 2.11 -5.14
N GLN A 215 26.65 1.28 -4.63
CA GLN A 215 27.18 0.12 -5.36
C GLN A 215 26.10 -0.93 -5.60
N HIS A 216 25.25 -1.21 -4.60
CA HIS A 216 24.07 -2.07 -4.76
C HIS A 216 23.12 -1.52 -5.82
N CYS A 217 22.75 -0.24 -5.75
CA CYS A 217 21.92 0.41 -6.76
C CYS A 217 22.55 0.36 -8.15
N LYS A 218 23.88 0.55 -8.25
CA LYS A 218 24.63 0.44 -9.51
C LYS A 218 24.50 -0.97 -10.12
N ALA A 219 24.64 -2.02 -9.32
CA ALA A 219 24.46 -3.39 -9.78
C ALA A 219 23.04 -3.61 -10.33
N LEU A 220 22.00 -3.14 -9.60
CA LEU A 220 20.60 -3.23 -10.04
C LEU A 220 20.36 -2.49 -11.37
N PHE A 221 20.94 -1.30 -11.56
CA PHE A 221 20.84 -0.58 -12.86
C PHE A 221 21.51 -1.34 -14.00
N LYS A 222 22.66 -1.96 -13.74
CA LYS A 222 23.37 -2.76 -14.74
C LYS A 222 22.58 -4.00 -15.12
N GLU A 223 22.00 -4.69 -14.13
CA GLU A 223 21.20 -5.90 -14.34
C GLU A 223 19.88 -5.58 -15.07
N LEU A 224 19.08 -4.66 -14.53
CA LEU A 224 17.70 -4.41 -14.97
C LEU A 224 17.62 -3.59 -16.27
N PHE A 225 18.54 -2.63 -16.44
CA PHE A 225 18.48 -1.66 -17.54
C PHE A 225 19.67 -1.76 -18.51
N ASN A 226 20.67 -2.60 -18.22
CA ASN A 226 21.96 -2.63 -18.92
C ASN A 226 22.70 -1.29 -18.92
N ILE A 227 22.55 -0.49 -17.84
CA ILE A 227 23.20 0.81 -17.72
C ILE A 227 24.33 0.74 -16.70
N ASP A 228 25.54 1.09 -17.13
CA ASP A 228 26.64 1.34 -16.21
C ASP A 228 26.58 2.78 -15.70
N VAL A 229 26.44 2.94 -14.38
CA VAL A 229 26.31 4.23 -13.70
C VAL A 229 27.61 4.58 -12.97
N ARG A 230 27.93 5.88 -12.96
CA ARG A 230 29.11 6.40 -12.26
C ARG A 230 28.73 6.81 -10.83
N ILE A 231 29.58 6.44 -9.88
CA ILE A 231 29.52 6.90 -8.49
C ILE A 231 30.68 7.89 -8.28
N THR A 232 30.37 9.06 -7.74
CA THR A 232 31.34 10.13 -7.48
C THR A 232 31.22 10.60 -6.03
N LYS A 233 32.35 10.78 -5.33
CA LYS A 233 32.36 11.45 -4.02
C LYS A 233 32.05 12.93 -4.21
N ILE A 234 31.17 13.49 -3.39
CA ILE A 234 30.88 14.93 -3.42
C ILE A 234 32.01 15.65 -2.66
N LYS A 235 32.56 16.71 -3.27
CA LYS A 235 33.60 17.53 -2.64
C LYS A 235 33.07 18.12 -1.33
N ASP A 236 33.90 18.09 -0.29
CA ASP A 236 33.63 18.71 1.02
C ASP A 236 32.39 18.17 1.75
N LYS A 237 31.88 17.00 1.36
CA LYS A 237 30.76 16.33 2.04
C LYS A 237 31.05 14.85 2.23
N ASN A 238 30.64 14.28 3.36
CA ASN A 238 30.69 12.85 3.58
C ASN A 238 29.53 12.12 2.87
N CYS A 239 29.44 12.29 1.55
CA CYS A 239 28.41 11.65 0.74
C CYS A 239 28.88 11.40 -0.69
N TYR A 240 28.28 10.39 -1.29
CA TYR A 240 28.50 9.96 -2.65
C TYR A 240 27.26 10.26 -3.48
N ASN A 241 27.46 10.39 -4.79
CA ASN A 241 26.41 10.68 -5.75
C ASN A 241 26.45 9.64 -6.86
N LEU A 242 25.30 9.04 -7.14
CA LEU A 242 25.04 8.16 -8.27
C LEU A 242 24.16 8.93 -9.25
N SER A 243 24.58 9.05 -10.51
CA SER A 243 23.85 9.80 -11.54
C SER A 243 23.53 8.94 -12.75
N ILE A 244 22.24 8.84 -13.06
CA ILE A 244 21.71 8.14 -14.22
C ILE A 244 21.29 9.18 -15.26
N ASN A 245 22.11 9.36 -16.30
CA ASN A 245 21.83 10.32 -17.38
C ASN A 245 21.17 9.63 -18.57
N ASN A 246 19.95 9.12 -18.36
CA ASN A 246 19.17 8.46 -19.41
C ASN A 246 17.71 8.91 -19.37
N LYS A 247 17.24 9.51 -20.48
CA LYS A 247 15.88 10.05 -20.61
C LYS A 247 14.81 8.97 -20.38
N PHE A 248 14.96 7.80 -21.00
CA PHE A 248 13.96 6.74 -20.96
C PHE A 248 13.83 6.12 -19.57
N VAL A 249 14.95 5.90 -18.88
CA VAL A 249 14.93 5.43 -17.48
C VAL A 249 14.37 6.50 -16.54
N SER A 250 14.71 7.78 -16.76
CA SER A 250 14.10 8.89 -16.01
C SER A 250 12.59 8.93 -16.21
N GLU A 251 12.10 8.80 -17.45
CA GLU A 251 10.67 8.75 -17.76
C GLU A 251 9.98 7.52 -17.15
N PHE A 252 10.63 6.35 -17.22
CA PHE A 252 10.14 5.11 -16.63
C PHE A 252 9.83 5.26 -15.13
N PHE A 253 10.79 5.74 -14.35
CA PHE A 253 10.61 5.90 -12.91
C PHE A 253 9.66 7.07 -12.56
N LYS A 254 9.54 8.10 -13.40
CA LYS A 254 8.51 9.14 -13.23
C LYS A 254 7.10 8.56 -13.34
N LYS A 255 6.84 7.75 -14.38
CA LYS A 255 5.55 7.06 -14.56
C LYS A 255 5.26 6.08 -13.41
N LEU A 256 6.28 5.35 -12.92
CA LEU A 256 6.12 4.52 -11.73
C LEU A 256 5.79 5.35 -10.49
N LYS A 257 6.48 6.47 -10.28
CA LYS A 257 6.26 7.37 -9.13
C LYS A 257 4.83 7.93 -9.13
N GLU A 258 4.32 8.36 -10.27
CA GLU A 258 2.95 8.88 -10.41
C GLU A 258 1.88 7.85 -10.00
N GLN A 259 2.14 6.56 -10.20
CA GLN A 259 1.21 5.47 -9.89
C GLN A 259 1.72 4.56 -8.76
N THR A 260 2.57 5.07 -7.85
CA THR A 260 3.22 4.30 -6.77
C THR A 260 2.21 3.45 -6.00
N PHE A 261 1.14 4.09 -5.50
CA PHE A 261 0.12 3.43 -4.68
C PHE A 261 -0.55 2.27 -5.41
N LYS A 262 -0.85 2.45 -6.70
CA LYS A 262 -1.53 1.44 -7.53
C LYS A 262 -0.62 0.26 -7.84
N PHE A 263 0.63 0.50 -8.25
CA PHE A 263 1.56 -0.58 -8.58
C PHE A 263 1.93 -1.38 -7.36
N ILE A 264 2.39 -0.74 -6.28
CA ILE A 264 2.92 -1.46 -5.12
C ILE A 264 1.82 -2.19 -4.34
N SER A 265 0.62 -1.62 -4.17
CA SER A 265 -0.46 -2.29 -3.42
C SER A 265 -0.89 -3.62 -4.03
N LYS A 266 -0.90 -3.70 -5.36
CA LYS A 266 -1.32 -4.91 -6.11
C LYS A 266 -0.19 -5.92 -6.32
N SER A 267 1.05 -5.53 -6.04
CA SER A 267 2.22 -6.39 -6.24
C SER A 267 2.27 -7.57 -5.26
N ARG A 268 2.95 -8.63 -5.69
CA ARG A 268 3.30 -9.78 -4.85
C ARG A 268 4.01 -9.35 -3.55
N LYS A 269 3.86 -10.15 -2.48
CA LYS A 269 4.45 -9.85 -1.16
C LYS A 269 5.96 -9.62 -1.22
N ASP A 270 6.70 -10.37 -2.02
CA ASP A 270 8.15 -10.23 -2.20
C ASP A 270 8.56 -8.86 -2.78
N CYS A 271 7.82 -8.38 -3.77
CA CYS A 271 8.01 -7.07 -4.39
C CYS A 271 7.69 -5.94 -3.41
N VAL A 272 6.61 -6.08 -2.63
CA VAL A 272 6.27 -5.11 -1.58
C VAL A 272 7.33 -5.07 -0.49
N ALA A 273 7.79 -6.23 -0.02
CA ALA A 273 8.88 -6.31 0.94
C ALA A 273 10.15 -5.62 0.41
N ALA A 274 10.53 -5.90 -0.83
CA ALA A 274 11.68 -5.30 -1.47
C ALA A 274 11.54 -3.77 -1.63
N PHE A 275 10.36 -3.27 -2.01
CA PHE A 275 10.07 -1.84 -2.05
C PHE A 275 10.23 -1.18 -0.68
N ILE A 276 9.63 -1.74 0.37
CA ILE A 276 9.76 -1.22 1.74
C ILE A 276 11.22 -1.26 2.19
N LYS A 277 11.97 -2.32 1.85
CA LYS A 277 13.41 -2.45 2.15
C LYS A 277 14.21 -1.30 1.53
N GLY A 278 14.06 -1.06 0.23
CA GLY A 278 14.76 0.03 -0.45
C GLY A 278 14.39 1.42 0.11
N PHE A 279 13.11 1.64 0.41
CA PHE A 279 12.65 2.89 1.01
C PHE A 279 13.18 3.08 2.45
N ALA A 280 13.20 2.03 3.25
CA ALA A 280 13.74 2.05 4.61
C ALA A 280 15.27 2.17 4.65
N ASP A 281 15.98 1.63 3.66
CA ASP A 281 17.43 1.83 3.54
C ASP A 281 17.78 3.28 3.18
N ALA A 282 16.94 3.97 2.40
CA ALA A 282 17.07 5.39 2.09
C ALA A 282 16.69 6.27 3.30
N GLU A 283 15.42 6.19 3.73
CA GLU A 283 14.80 7.16 4.65
C GLU A 283 14.74 6.69 6.11
N GLY A 284 15.07 5.42 6.34
CA GLY A 284 14.96 4.78 7.65
C GLY A 284 16.24 4.82 8.46
N TYR A 285 16.14 4.67 9.77
CA TYR A 285 17.27 4.37 10.63
C TYR A 285 16.86 3.44 11.77
N VAL A 286 17.82 2.67 12.28
CA VAL A 286 17.62 1.82 13.47
C VAL A 286 18.20 2.55 14.67
N THR A 287 17.34 2.92 15.61
CA THR A 287 17.71 3.66 16.83
C THR A 287 18.55 2.80 17.78
N LYS A 288 19.26 3.45 18.70
CA LYS A 288 19.98 2.77 19.78
C LYS A 288 19.08 1.98 20.74
N ASN A 289 17.79 2.29 20.82
CA ASN A 289 16.82 1.59 21.68
C ASN A 289 16.00 0.52 20.96
N GLY A 290 16.42 0.13 19.74
CA GLY A 290 15.74 -0.92 18.98
C GLY A 290 14.37 -0.47 18.51
N ARG A 291 14.35 0.54 17.64
CA ARG A 291 13.19 0.97 16.86
C ARG A 291 13.65 1.27 15.44
N ILE A 292 12.86 0.86 14.46
CA ILE A 292 13.05 1.30 13.07
C ILE A 292 12.21 2.57 12.92
N THR A 293 12.81 3.65 12.46
CA THR A 293 12.11 4.92 12.23
C THR A 293 12.35 5.36 10.80
N ILE A 294 11.27 5.60 10.05
CA ILE A 294 11.29 6.14 8.69
C ILE A 294 10.69 7.53 8.74
N SER A 295 11.42 8.55 8.28
CA SER A 295 10.99 9.96 8.39
C SER A 295 10.70 10.54 7.00
N GLN A 296 9.57 11.22 6.83
CA GLN A 296 9.16 11.84 5.58
C GLN A 296 8.28 13.07 5.80
N LYS A 297 8.37 14.03 4.87
CA LYS A 297 7.46 15.19 4.83
C LYS A 297 6.07 14.83 4.32
N ASP A 298 5.97 13.89 3.38
CA ASP A 298 4.68 13.44 2.86
C ASP A 298 4.09 12.36 3.79
N GLU A 299 3.05 12.70 4.56
CA GLU A 299 2.37 11.73 5.43
C GLU A 299 1.73 10.58 4.62
N LYS A 300 1.30 10.84 3.37
CA LYS A 300 0.54 9.86 2.58
C LYS A 300 1.39 8.64 2.25
N ILE A 301 2.68 8.82 1.93
CA ILE A 301 3.56 7.68 1.65
C ILE A 301 3.82 6.84 2.91
N LEU A 302 3.92 7.48 4.08
CA LEU A 302 4.07 6.75 5.34
C LEU A 302 2.80 5.99 5.70
N LYS A 303 1.62 6.59 5.56
CA LYS A 303 0.33 5.89 5.75
C LYS A 303 0.19 4.70 4.81
N PHE A 304 0.63 4.86 3.56
CA PHE A 304 0.65 3.76 2.61
C PHE A 304 1.60 2.63 3.04
N ILE A 305 2.84 2.94 3.44
CA ILE A 305 3.78 1.95 3.96
C ILE A 305 3.23 1.29 5.23
N GLN A 306 2.61 2.06 6.14
CA GLN A 306 1.96 1.54 7.34
C GLN A 306 0.89 0.49 7.02
N LEU A 307 0.08 0.70 5.98
CA LEU A 307 -0.89 -0.30 5.51
C LEU A 307 -0.23 -1.51 4.85
N LEU A 308 0.82 -1.32 4.04
CA LEU A 308 1.55 -2.44 3.43
C LEU A 308 2.23 -3.33 4.48
N LEU A 309 2.71 -2.74 5.58
CA LEU A 309 3.31 -3.47 6.70
C LEU A 309 2.33 -4.45 7.35
N LEU A 310 1.01 -4.17 7.32
CA LEU A 310 -0.01 -5.10 7.81
C LEU A 310 -0.09 -6.41 7.00
N ARG A 311 0.39 -6.43 5.74
CA ARG A 311 0.52 -7.68 4.95
C ARG A 311 1.52 -8.66 5.56
N PHE A 312 2.42 -8.15 6.40
CA PHE A 312 3.44 -8.92 7.12
C PHE A 312 3.16 -9.00 8.62
N GLU A 313 1.95 -8.64 9.08
CA GLU A 313 1.59 -8.51 10.51
C GLU A 313 2.43 -7.49 11.29
N ILE A 314 3.06 -6.54 10.60
CA ILE A 314 3.90 -5.51 11.21
C ILE A 314 3.02 -4.31 11.53
N VAL A 315 2.82 -4.07 12.83
CA VAL A 315 2.12 -2.88 13.31
C VAL A 315 3.14 -1.77 13.52
N SER A 316 2.86 -0.60 12.95
CA SER A 316 3.68 0.61 13.07
C SER A 316 2.84 1.78 13.55
N VAL A 317 3.51 2.82 14.07
CA VAL A 317 2.88 4.05 14.57
C VAL A 317 3.41 5.22 13.77
N ILE A 318 2.52 6.10 13.32
CA ILE A 318 2.90 7.38 12.72
C ILE A 318 2.75 8.49 13.77
N SER A 319 3.80 9.29 13.91
CA SER A 319 3.84 10.47 14.75
C SER A 319 4.36 11.67 13.94
N GLU A 320 4.09 12.87 14.41
CA GLU A 320 4.51 14.11 13.76
C GLU A 320 5.42 14.89 14.72
N ILE A 321 6.57 15.33 14.21
CA ILE A 321 7.56 16.12 14.95
C ILE A 321 8.18 17.14 14.00
N ASN A 322 8.05 18.44 14.30
CA ASN A 322 8.64 19.55 13.54
C ASN A 322 8.36 19.47 12.02
N ASP A 323 7.07 19.41 11.64
CA ASP A 323 6.61 19.29 10.25
C ASP A 323 7.16 18.08 9.47
N CYS A 324 7.61 17.05 10.20
CA CYS A 324 8.10 15.80 9.65
C CYS A 324 7.37 14.63 10.30
N HIS A 325 6.87 13.72 9.49
CA HIS A 325 6.18 12.53 9.96
C HIS A 325 7.17 11.39 10.12
N LYS A 326 7.00 10.61 11.19
CA LYS A 326 7.85 9.47 11.53
C LYS A 326 7.00 8.23 11.69
N LEU A 327 7.24 7.24 10.82
CA LEU A 327 6.73 5.89 10.96
C LEU A 327 7.70 5.10 11.84
N GLN A 328 7.18 4.51 12.91
CA GLN A 328 7.97 3.79 13.90
C GLN A 328 7.53 2.33 14.03
N ILE A 329 8.50 1.42 13.97
CA ILE A 329 8.32 -0.01 14.21
C ILE A 329 9.13 -0.37 15.46
N HIS A 330 8.46 -0.95 16.46
CA HIS A 330 9.08 -1.23 17.75
C HIS A 330 8.67 -2.60 18.32
N GLY A 331 9.42 -3.02 19.34
CA GLY A 331 9.17 -4.26 20.05
C GLY A 331 9.28 -5.47 19.13
N THR A 332 8.32 -6.38 19.24
CA THR A 332 8.35 -7.66 18.51
C THR A 332 8.06 -7.54 17.03
N ASN A 333 7.61 -6.38 16.56
CA ASN A 333 7.49 -6.12 15.13
C ASN A 333 8.87 -6.06 14.44
N ILE A 334 9.95 -5.85 15.19
CA ILE A 334 11.33 -5.78 14.67
C ILE A 334 11.81 -7.14 14.19
N SER A 335 11.52 -8.22 14.91
CA SER A 335 11.88 -9.57 14.48
C SER A 335 11.10 -10.00 13.25
N ILE A 336 9.84 -9.59 13.14
CA ILE A 336 9.02 -9.81 11.94
C ILE A 336 9.57 -9.00 10.75
N PHE A 337 9.92 -7.73 10.96
CA PHE A 337 10.54 -6.90 9.92
C PHE A 337 11.87 -7.49 9.44
N GLN A 338 12.74 -7.95 10.35
CA GLN A 338 13.99 -8.62 9.99
C GLN A 338 13.76 -9.89 9.18
N LYS A 339 12.73 -10.69 9.53
CA LYS A 339 12.41 -11.94 8.86
C LYS A 339 11.88 -11.73 7.44
N HIS A 340 10.99 -10.76 7.25
CA HIS A 340 10.24 -10.61 5.99
C HIS A 340 10.77 -9.51 5.06
N ILE A 341 11.47 -8.50 5.59
CA ILE A 341 11.87 -7.30 4.83
C ILE A 341 13.40 -7.12 4.92
N GLY A 342 13.93 -7.04 6.14
CA GLY A 342 15.36 -6.80 6.39
C GLY A 342 15.82 -5.42 5.89
N LEU A 343 17.14 -5.21 5.85
CA LEU A 343 17.80 -4.00 5.34
C LEU A 343 19.07 -4.40 4.57
N THR A 344 19.47 -3.61 3.57
CA THR A 344 20.70 -3.82 2.79
C THR A 344 21.88 -3.09 3.42
N ALA A 345 21.67 -1.90 4.01
CA ALA A 345 22.76 -1.15 4.64
C ALA A 345 23.34 -1.93 5.81
N THR A 346 24.65 -2.20 5.79
CA THR A 346 25.32 -3.07 6.76
C THR A 346 25.14 -2.57 8.19
N ASP A 347 25.38 -1.28 8.42
CA ASP A 347 25.25 -0.62 9.72
C ASP A 347 23.82 -0.70 10.30
N LYS A 348 22.80 -0.62 9.43
CA LYS A 348 21.39 -0.75 9.83
C LYS A 348 20.99 -2.21 10.02
N ALA A 349 21.42 -3.09 9.12
CA ALA A 349 21.11 -4.51 9.12
C ALA A 349 21.71 -5.24 10.34
N GLU A 350 22.90 -4.86 10.78
CA GLU A 350 23.52 -5.38 12.01
C GLU A 350 22.74 -4.97 13.26
N LYS A 351 22.40 -3.68 13.38
CA LYS A 351 21.55 -3.19 14.49
C LYS A 351 20.19 -3.88 14.49
N LEU A 352 19.59 -4.05 13.32
CA LEU A 352 18.31 -4.73 13.17
C LEU A 352 18.41 -6.19 13.64
N ARG A 353 19.42 -6.93 13.20
CA ARG A 353 19.67 -8.32 13.63
C ARG A 353 19.87 -8.42 15.15
N LYS A 354 20.64 -7.51 15.74
CA LYS A 354 20.84 -7.43 17.20
C LYS A 354 19.52 -7.25 17.96
N TRP A 355 18.66 -6.33 17.52
CA TRP A 355 17.39 -6.10 18.22
C TRP A 355 16.34 -7.16 17.94
N ALA A 356 16.34 -7.75 16.75
CA ALA A 356 15.47 -8.86 16.39
C ALA A 356 15.71 -10.09 17.29
N SER A 357 16.96 -10.37 17.69
CA SER A 357 17.27 -11.49 18.60
C SER A 357 16.85 -11.23 20.05
N TYR A 358 16.77 -9.96 20.47
CA TYR A 358 16.27 -9.55 21.79
C TYR A 358 14.74 -9.71 21.89
N TYR A 359 13.99 -9.33 20.86
CA TYR A 359 12.53 -9.36 20.85
C TYR A 359 11.94 -10.71 20.39
N LYS A 360 12.17 -11.78 21.18
CA LYS A 360 11.76 -13.15 20.84
C LYS A 360 10.25 -13.42 20.89
N TYR A 361 9.50 -12.78 21.79
CA TYR A 361 8.10 -13.13 22.06
C TYR A 361 7.13 -11.97 21.88
N ARG A 362 6.15 -12.11 20.97
CA ARG A 362 5.12 -11.10 20.69
C ARG A 362 4.33 -10.76 21.96
N LYS A 363 4.38 -9.48 22.38
CA LYS A 363 3.55 -8.93 23.46
C LYS A 363 2.36 -8.20 22.84
N GLU A 364 1.40 -8.98 22.38
CA GLU A 364 0.15 -8.46 21.84
C GLU A 364 -0.90 -8.48 22.94
N ILE A 365 -1.42 -7.30 23.29
CA ILE A 365 -2.44 -7.14 24.33
C ILE A 365 -3.82 -7.40 23.71
N ILE A 366 -4.65 -8.16 24.42
CA ILE A 366 -6.09 -8.24 24.20
C ILE A 366 -6.72 -7.61 25.46
N PRO A 367 -7.56 -6.56 25.38
CA PRO A 367 -8.04 -5.77 26.52
C PRO A 367 -9.02 -6.47 27.47
N ILE A 368 -8.82 -7.76 27.68
CA ILE A 368 -9.52 -8.64 28.62
C ILE A 368 -8.83 -8.50 29.97
N ASP A 369 -9.60 -8.15 31.01
CA ASP A 369 -9.06 -8.06 32.38
C ASP A 369 -8.59 -9.45 32.85
N ARG A 370 -7.34 -9.52 33.33
CA ARG A 370 -6.77 -10.73 33.92
C ARG A 370 -7.62 -11.25 35.09
N LYS A 371 -8.25 -10.36 35.86
CA LYS A 371 -9.16 -10.72 36.97
C LYS A 371 -10.36 -11.52 36.47
N MET A 372 -10.85 -11.23 35.26
CA MET A 372 -11.92 -12.02 34.64
C MET A 372 -11.44 -13.43 34.28
N LEU A 373 -10.26 -13.55 33.65
CA LEU A 373 -9.65 -14.85 33.36
C LEU A 373 -9.38 -15.66 34.63
N TRP A 374 -8.98 -14.99 35.72
CA TRP A 374 -8.79 -15.64 37.01
C TRP A 374 -10.08 -16.19 37.60
N LYS A 375 -11.20 -15.48 37.47
CA LYS A 375 -12.52 -15.98 37.88
C LYS A 375 -12.89 -17.25 37.09
N LEU A 376 -12.65 -17.27 35.78
CA LEU A 376 -12.89 -18.45 34.94
C LEU A 376 -12.02 -19.65 35.36
N LEU A 377 -10.72 -19.43 35.58
CA LEU A 377 -9.80 -20.49 36.03
C LEU A 377 -10.19 -21.03 37.42
N LYS A 378 -10.60 -20.17 38.36
CA LYS A 378 -11.06 -20.60 39.69
C LYS A 378 -12.30 -21.48 39.62
N LYS A 379 -13.25 -21.17 38.71
CA LYS A 379 -14.46 -21.99 38.51
C LYS A 379 -14.15 -23.44 38.13
N ILE A 380 -13.03 -23.69 37.44
CA ILE A 380 -12.58 -25.03 37.04
C ILE A 380 -11.53 -25.62 38.02
N GLY A 381 -11.42 -25.07 39.22
CA GLY A 381 -10.47 -25.51 40.24
C GLY A 381 -9.00 -25.35 39.82
N VAL A 382 -8.67 -24.34 39.00
CA VAL A 382 -7.30 -23.97 38.65
C VAL A 382 -6.92 -22.70 39.40
N TYR A 383 -5.86 -22.77 40.19
CA TYR A 383 -5.29 -21.60 40.84
C TYR A 383 -4.65 -20.68 39.79
N PRO A 384 -5.11 -19.42 39.64
CA PRO A 384 -4.63 -18.55 38.57
C PRO A 384 -3.13 -18.26 38.62
N SER A 385 -2.53 -18.27 39.82
CA SER A 385 -1.09 -18.07 40.04
C SER A 385 -0.21 -19.11 39.33
N HIS A 386 -0.72 -20.33 39.12
CA HIS A 386 -0.01 -21.38 38.38
C HIS A 386 0.07 -21.11 36.87
N MET A 387 -0.79 -20.21 36.35
CA MET A 387 -0.93 -19.93 34.92
C MET A 387 -0.52 -18.50 34.57
N MET A 388 -0.81 -17.55 35.46
CA MET A 388 -0.69 -16.12 35.25
C MET A 388 -0.23 -15.46 36.56
N GLN A 389 1.01 -14.99 36.59
CA GLN A 389 1.52 -14.22 37.73
C GLN A 389 0.66 -12.97 38.01
N SER A 390 0.59 -12.55 39.26
CA SER A 390 -0.02 -11.26 39.58
C SER A 390 0.73 -10.12 38.90
N ARG A 391 0.02 -9.07 38.50
CA ARG A 391 0.57 -7.88 37.86
C ARG A 391 -0.06 -6.63 38.50
N PRO A 392 0.67 -5.51 38.55
CA PRO A 392 0.07 -4.24 38.96
C PRO A 392 -1.08 -3.85 38.02
N ASP A 393 -2.01 -3.02 38.50
CA ASP A 393 -3.17 -2.59 37.70
C ASP A 393 -2.77 -1.87 36.39
N SER A 394 -1.55 -1.32 36.32
CA SER A 394 -0.94 -0.77 35.10
C SER A 394 -0.76 -1.81 33.98
N SER A 395 -0.83 -3.11 34.29
CA SER A 395 -0.75 -4.24 33.37
C SER A 395 -1.90 -5.24 33.63
N LYS A 396 -3.11 -4.71 33.83
CA LYS A 396 -4.32 -5.49 34.11
C LYS A 396 -4.84 -6.33 32.94
N TYR A 397 -4.41 -6.06 31.71
CA TYR A 397 -4.89 -6.77 30.51
C TYR A 397 -4.04 -7.98 30.16
N ALA A 398 -4.68 -9.00 29.58
CA ALA A 398 -4.01 -10.21 29.14
C ALA A 398 -3.29 -10.04 27.79
N THR A 399 -2.23 -10.80 27.59
CA THR A 399 -1.64 -10.97 26.26
C THR A 399 -2.31 -12.11 25.50
N ARG A 400 -2.30 -12.06 24.16
CA ARG A 400 -2.81 -13.15 23.30
C ARG A 400 -2.17 -14.50 23.63
N ARG A 401 -0.89 -14.52 24.03
CA ARG A 401 -0.18 -15.74 24.47
C ARG A 401 -0.72 -16.27 25.80
N GLU A 402 -0.93 -15.39 26.78
CA GLU A 402 -1.58 -15.78 28.05
C GLU A 402 -2.99 -16.32 27.78
N LEU A 403 -3.75 -15.65 26.91
CA LEU A 403 -5.09 -16.10 26.51
C LEU A 403 -5.09 -17.52 25.95
N LYS A 404 -4.19 -17.82 25.00
CA LYS A 404 -4.05 -19.17 24.43
C LYS A 404 -3.69 -20.23 25.47
N ARG A 405 -2.84 -19.90 26.46
CA ARG A 405 -2.51 -20.81 27.56
C ARG A 405 -3.71 -21.07 28.47
N VAL A 406 -4.49 -20.03 28.78
CA VAL A 406 -5.72 -20.15 29.55
C VAL A 406 -6.72 -21.03 28.82
N ILE A 407 -6.98 -20.77 27.53
CA ILE A 407 -7.86 -21.59 26.69
C ILE A 407 -7.46 -23.06 26.69
N GLY A 408 -6.17 -23.37 26.52
CA GLY A 408 -5.67 -24.75 26.56
C GLY A 408 -6.02 -25.45 27.88
N LYS A 409 -5.84 -24.77 29.01
CA LYS A 409 -6.22 -25.32 30.33
C LYS A 409 -7.71 -25.42 30.57
N LEU A 410 -8.48 -24.47 30.05
CA LEU A 410 -9.94 -24.52 30.10
C LEU A 410 -10.48 -25.78 29.39
N LYS A 411 -9.89 -26.16 28.25
CA LYS A 411 -10.23 -27.38 27.51
C LYS A 411 -9.82 -28.68 28.22
N GLU A 412 -8.63 -28.70 28.82
CA GLU A 412 -8.12 -29.91 29.50
C GLU A 412 -8.99 -30.36 30.67
N LYS A 413 -9.62 -29.43 31.39
CA LYS A 413 -10.43 -29.70 32.60
C LYS A 413 -11.93 -29.79 32.34
N GLU A 414 -12.36 -29.76 31.09
CA GLU A 414 -13.76 -29.67 30.63
C GLU A 414 -14.59 -30.94 30.89
N LEU A 415 -14.11 -31.90 31.67
CA LEU A 415 -14.81 -33.18 31.87
C LEU A 415 -16.04 -33.13 32.81
N ASN A 416 -16.38 -32.01 33.49
CA ASN A 416 -17.43 -32.03 34.53
C ASN A 416 -18.22 -30.72 34.76
N ILE A 417 -18.28 -29.77 33.83
CA ILE A 417 -19.00 -28.49 34.03
C ILE A 417 -19.99 -28.24 32.88
N GLU A 418 -21.21 -28.76 33.00
CA GLU A 418 -22.33 -28.35 32.15
C GLU A 418 -22.87 -26.99 32.59
N ARG A 419 -22.28 -25.91 32.07
CA ARG A 419 -22.89 -24.57 32.13
C ARG A 419 -22.70 -23.86 30.79
N LYS A 420 -23.79 -23.63 30.07
CA LYS A 420 -23.86 -22.88 28.80
C LYS A 420 -23.01 -21.59 28.78
N GLU A 421 -22.98 -20.86 29.90
CA GLU A 421 -22.16 -19.64 30.06
C GLU A 421 -20.65 -19.88 29.92
N TYR A 422 -20.15 -21.05 30.36
CA TYR A 422 -18.73 -21.41 30.27
C TYR A 422 -18.33 -21.71 28.82
N GLU A 423 -19.15 -22.49 28.13
CA GLU A 423 -18.94 -22.83 26.71
C GLU A 423 -18.95 -21.56 25.85
N GLU A 424 -19.88 -20.64 26.10
CA GLU A 424 -19.95 -19.35 25.41
C GLU A 424 -18.73 -18.48 25.69
N ALA A 425 -18.29 -18.38 26.94
CA ALA A 425 -17.08 -17.66 27.31
C ALA A 425 -15.83 -18.28 26.65
N LEU A 426 -15.71 -19.62 26.63
CA LEU A 426 -14.61 -20.33 25.98
C LEU A 426 -14.63 -20.05 24.47
N LYS A 427 -15.79 -20.17 23.82
CA LYS A 427 -15.96 -19.85 22.39
C LYS A 427 -15.53 -18.42 22.06
N ASN A 428 -15.96 -17.43 22.84
CA ASN A 428 -15.59 -16.03 22.62
C ASN A 428 -14.08 -15.79 22.84
N LEU A 429 -13.49 -16.42 23.87
CA LEU A 429 -12.05 -16.41 24.10
C LEU A 429 -11.28 -16.98 22.91
N GLU A 430 -11.74 -18.10 22.35
CA GLU A 430 -11.12 -18.73 21.18
C GLU A 430 -11.19 -17.86 19.93
N LYS A 431 -12.37 -17.29 19.65
CA LYS A 431 -12.56 -16.33 18.56
C LYS A 431 -11.57 -15.18 18.71
N LEU A 432 -11.53 -14.53 19.87
CA LEU A 432 -10.61 -13.41 20.13
C LEU A 432 -9.13 -13.82 20.07
N ALA A 433 -8.76 -15.00 20.54
CA ALA A 433 -7.37 -15.48 20.58
C ALA A 433 -6.83 -15.88 19.20
N ASN A 434 -7.70 -16.30 18.27
CA ASN A 434 -7.32 -16.75 16.94
C ASN A 434 -7.68 -15.78 15.81
N SER A 435 -8.35 -14.67 16.13
CA SER A 435 -8.77 -13.63 15.18
C SER A 435 -7.64 -12.91 14.44
N ASP A 436 -8.03 -12.27 13.34
CA ASP A 436 -7.23 -11.27 12.61
C ASP A 436 -7.50 -9.84 13.08
N ILE A 437 -8.32 -9.67 14.13
CA ILE A 437 -8.55 -8.40 14.82
C ILE A 437 -7.45 -8.14 15.85
N GLY A 438 -6.97 -6.89 15.89
CA GLY A 438 -6.12 -6.37 16.95
C GLY A 438 -6.81 -5.23 17.69
N TRP A 439 -6.29 -4.89 18.86
CA TRP A 439 -6.84 -3.82 19.70
C TRP A 439 -5.81 -2.73 19.96
N GLN A 440 -6.15 -1.49 19.68
CA GLN A 440 -5.29 -0.33 19.89
C GLN A 440 -5.93 0.63 20.89
N LYS A 441 -5.10 1.12 21.83
CA LYS A 441 -5.52 2.10 22.82
C LYS A 441 -5.65 3.48 22.18
N ILE A 442 -6.78 4.15 22.42
CA ILE A 442 -6.98 5.56 22.08
C ILE A 442 -6.09 6.40 22.99
N LYS A 443 -5.21 7.19 22.39
CA LYS A 443 -4.28 8.09 23.11
C LYS A 443 -4.86 9.48 23.28
N LYS A 444 -5.59 9.96 22.27
CA LYS A 444 -6.20 11.28 22.26
C LYS A 444 -7.39 11.30 21.31
N ILE A 445 -8.42 12.09 21.64
CA ILE A 445 -9.54 12.39 20.73
C ILE A 445 -9.61 13.91 20.55
N ASN A 446 -9.53 14.38 19.31
CA ASN A 446 -9.74 15.79 18.98
C ASN A 446 -11.05 15.94 18.20
N VAL A 447 -11.90 16.87 18.61
CA VAL A 447 -13.06 17.29 17.79
C VAL A 447 -12.64 18.50 16.98
N LEU A 448 -12.73 18.39 15.66
CA LEU A 448 -12.24 19.41 14.72
C LEU A 448 -13.39 19.87 13.82
N LYS A 449 -13.41 21.16 13.48
CA LYS A 449 -14.27 21.67 12.41
C LYS A 449 -13.89 21.00 11.10
N ASN A 450 -14.88 20.53 10.37
CA ASN A 450 -14.69 19.83 9.11
C ASN A 450 -15.01 20.76 7.92
N ASN A 451 -14.10 20.78 6.95
CA ASN A 451 -14.24 21.57 5.71
C ASN A 451 -14.20 20.68 4.45
N TYR A 452 -14.31 19.36 4.62
CA TYR A 452 -14.17 18.38 3.54
C TYR A 452 -15.37 17.43 3.52
N PRO A 453 -15.78 16.92 2.35
CA PRO A 453 -16.78 15.86 2.30
C PRO A 453 -16.25 14.59 2.96
N LEU A 454 -17.11 13.90 3.71
CA LEU A 454 -16.83 12.58 4.23
C LEU A 454 -17.34 11.50 3.27
N TYR A 455 -16.65 10.37 3.28
CA TYR A 455 -16.96 9.24 2.40
C TYR A 455 -17.30 8.02 3.25
N ASP A 456 -18.25 7.23 2.75
CA ASP A 456 -18.59 5.93 3.31
C ASP A 456 -18.73 4.88 2.19
N ILE A 457 -18.58 3.61 2.56
CA ILE A 457 -18.64 2.48 1.66
C ILE A 457 -19.67 1.48 2.21
N SER A 458 -20.57 1.00 1.35
CA SER A 458 -21.49 -0.08 1.72
C SER A 458 -20.93 -1.43 1.30
N VAL A 459 -20.73 -2.29 2.29
CA VAL A 459 -20.39 -3.71 2.16
C VAL A 459 -21.53 -4.51 2.81
N PRO A 460 -22.58 -4.92 2.07
CA PRO A 460 -23.78 -5.49 2.68
C PRO A 460 -23.56 -6.82 3.42
N GLU A 461 -22.59 -7.62 2.96
CA GLU A 461 -22.33 -8.96 3.49
C GLU A 461 -21.79 -8.94 4.92
N PHE A 462 -20.75 -8.12 5.17
CA PHE A 462 -20.08 -8.05 6.46
C PHE A 462 -20.45 -6.80 7.27
N LYS A 463 -21.05 -5.79 6.62
CA LYS A 463 -21.41 -4.49 7.19
C LYS A 463 -20.24 -3.69 7.79
N ASN A 464 -19.00 -4.03 7.44
CA ASN A 464 -17.82 -3.34 7.91
C ASN A 464 -16.70 -3.40 6.87
N PHE A 465 -15.70 -2.54 7.01
CA PHE A 465 -14.51 -2.53 6.17
C PHE A 465 -13.31 -1.92 6.89
N ILE A 466 -12.12 -2.06 6.30
CA ILE A 466 -10.90 -1.45 6.82
C ILE A 466 -10.74 -0.01 6.29
N ALA A 467 -10.67 0.96 7.20
CA ALA A 467 -10.34 2.36 6.93
C ALA A 467 -9.09 2.79 7.72
N ASN A 468 -8.04 3.22 7.02
CA ASN A 468 -6.74 3.58 7.62
C ASN A 468 -6.15 2.50 8.56
N GLY A 469 -6.48 1.23 8.34
CA GLY A 469 -6.03 0.10 9.18
C GLY A 469 -6.98 -0.21 10.35
N CYS A 470 -7.92 0.67 10.67
CA CYS A 470 -9.00 0.43 11.64
C CYS A 470 -10.17 -0.32 10.99
N LEU A 471 -10.93 -1.08 11.77
CA LEU A 471 -12.23 -1.61 11.32
C LEU A 471 -13.32 -0.60 11.64
N VAL A 472 -14.14 -0.29 10.65
CA VAL A 472 -15.25 0.63 10.75
C VAL A 472 -16.53 -0.01 10.20
N HIS A 473 -17.68 0.33 10.77
CA HIS A 473 -18.96 -0.17 10.29
C HIS A 473 -19.44 0.63 9.07
N ASN A 474 -20.28 0.04 8.22
CA ASN A 474 -21.03 0.79 7.21
C ASN A 474 -21.87 1.88 7.90
N SER A 475 -21.95 3.08 7.34
CA SER A 475 -22.66 4.21 7.96
C SER A 475 -23.98 4.58 7.30
N THR A 476 -24.61 3.65 6.59
CA THR A 476 -25.83 3.96 5.83
C THR A 476 -27.01 3.05 6.19
N TYR A 477 -28.18 3.69 6.33
CA TYR A 477 -29.46 3.02 6.24
C TYR A 477 -29.81 2.90 4.77
N ARG A 478 -29.94 1.68 4.27
CA ARG A 478 -30.51 1.44 2.97
C ARG A 478 -31.96 1.04 3.17
N VAL A 479 -32.87 1.93 2.81
CA VAL A 479 -34.31 1.61 2.77
C VAL A 479 -34.73 1.42 1.32
N TYR A 480 -35.27 0.25 1.00
CA TYR A 480 -35.90 -0.03 -0.27
C TYR A 480 -37.36 0.43 -0.22
N LEU A 481 -37.70 1.38 -1.08
CA LEU A 481 -39.04 1.89 -1.24
C LEU A 481 -39.68 1.28 -2.50
N ARG A 482 -40.86 0.67 -2.38
CA ARG A 482 -41.66 0.23 -3.53
C ARG A 482 -43.10 0.73 -3.45
N LYS A 483 -43.68 0.97 -4.63
CA LYS A 483 -45.11 1.28 -4.77
C LYS A 483 -45.93 -0.01 -4.62
N SER A 484 -47.00 0.06 -3.84
CA SER A 484 -48.02 -0.99 -3.74
C SER A 484 -49.33 -0.49 -4.39
N SER A 485 -50.46 -1.16 -4.16
CA SER A 485 -51.75 -0.74 -4.71
C SER A 485 -52.20 0.63 -4.18
N GLY A 486 -52.68 1.48 -5.09
CA GLY A 486 -53.14 2.84 -4.78
C GLY A 486 -52.06 3.74 -4.14
N GLU A 487 -52.41 4.31 -3.00
CA GLU A 487 -51.55 5.26 -2.27
C GLU A 487 -50.58 4.57 -1.30
N LYS A 488 -50.64 3.24 -1.18
CA LYS A 488 -49.73 2.47 -0.33
C LYS A 488 -48.31 2.44 -0.89
N ARG A 489 -47.35 2.55 0.00
CA ARG A 489 -45.91 2.42 -0.19
C ARG A 489 -45.38 1.45 0.84
N ILE A 490 -44.31 0.77 0.48
CA ILE A 490 -43.64 -0.18 1.35
C ILE A 490 -42.21 0.30 1.50
N ALA A 491 -41.77 0.48 2.75
CA ALA A 491 -40.38 0.72 3.10
C ALA A 491 -39.82 -0.54 3.74
N LYS A 492 -38.74 -1.07 3.17
CA LYS A 492 -38.00 -2.21 3.73
C LYS A 492 -36.58 -1.81 4.04
N ILE A 493 -36.13 -2.02 5.28
CA ILE A 493 -34.74 -1.84 5.66
C ILE A 493 -33.91 -2.96 5.03
N MET A 494 -33.02 -2.60 4.11
CA MET A 494 -32.07 -3.47 3.42
C MET A 494 -30.72 -3.51 4.12
N ASP A 495 -30.27 -2.36 4.64
CA ASP A 495 -29.06 -2.23 5.43
C ASP A 495 -29.34 -1.19 6.52
N SER A 496 -28.83 -1.42 7.71
CA SER A 496 -28.92 -0.47 8.82
C SER A 496 -27.82 -0.80 9.82
N PRO A 497 -27.15 0.23 10.38
CA PRO A 497 -26.14 0.05 11.41
C PRO A 497 -26.71 -0.42 12.75
N ASP A 498 -27.99 -0.23 13.03
CA ASP A 498 -28.57 -0.42 14.36
C ASP A 498 -30.03 -0.91 14.37
N LEU A 499 -30.74 -0.88 13.24
CA LEU A 499 -32.11 -1.39 13.11
C LEU A 499 -32.12 -2.80 12.50
N PRO A 500 -32.93 -3.72 13.05
CA PRO A 500 -33.11 -5.04 12.44
C PRO A 500 -33.76 -4.91 11.04
N PRO A 501 -33.60 -5.91 10.16
CA PRO A 501 -34.37 -5.99 8.94
C PRO A 501 -35.88 -5.92 9.26
N GLY A 502 -36.56 -4.94 8.69
CA GLY A 502 -37.97 -4.68 8.94
C GLY A 502 -38.64 -4.11 7.69
N GLU A 503 -39.95 -4.33 7.58
CA GLU A 503 -40.78 -3.78 6.52
C GLU A 503 -41.95 -3.05 7.18
N CYS A 504 -42.20 -1.81 6.75
CA CYS A 504 -43.42 -1.08 7.10
C CYS A 504 -44.18 -0.69 5.83
N VAL A 505 -45.50 -0.64 5.97
CA VAL A 505 -46.41 -0.15 4.95
C VAL A 505 -46.91 1.20 5.41
N PHE A 506 -46.87 2.19 4.53
CA PHE A 506 -47.39 3.53 4.78
C PHE A 506 -48.16 4.03 3.55
N ARG A 507 -48.99 5.06 3.69
CA ARG A 507 -49.69 5.71 2.60
C ARG A 507 -49.14 7.11 2.37
N VAL A 508 -49.11 7.52 1.11
CA VAL A 508 -48.76 8.89 0.71
C VAL A 508 -50.01 9.52 0.12
N LEU A 509 -50.71 10.30 0.94
CA LEU A 509 -51.95 11.01 0.60
C LEU A 509 -51.64 12.49 0.27
N THR A 510 -52.62 13.22 -0.26
CA THR A 510 -52.52 14.69 -0.50
C THR A 510 -52.23 15.49 0.77
N GLU A 511 -52.70 15.00 1.92
CA GLU A 511 -52.48 15.56 3.26
C GLU A 511 -51.15 15.14 3.91
N GLY A 512 -50.38 14.24 3.28
CA GLY A 512 -49.06 13.78 3.77
C GLY A 512 -48.95 12.27 3.96
N ILE A 513 -47.98 11.86 4.80
CA ILE A 513 -47.69 10.45 5.11
C ILE A 513 -48.57 9.97 6.28
N ARG A 514 -49.19 8.79 6.12
CA ARG A 514 -50.00 8.10 7.15
C ARG A 514 -49.56 6.64 7.24
N ASP A 515 -49.72 6.01 8.41
CA ASP A 515 -49.57 4.54 8.54
C ASP A 515 -50.70 3.78 7.81
#